data_AF-A0A9E0SFD3-F1
#
_entry.id   AF-A0A9E0SFD3-F1
#
_cell.length_a   1.000
_cell.length_b   1.000
_cell.length_c   1.000
_cell.angle_alpha   90.00
_cell.angle_beta   90.00
_cell.angle_gamma   90.00
#
_symmetry.space_group_name_H-M   'P 1'
#
loop_
_entity.id
_entity.type
_entity.pdbx_description
1 polymer ?
#
loop_
_entity_poly.entity_id
_entity_poly.type
_entity_poly.pdbx_seq_one_letter_code
_entity_poly.pdbx_strand_id
1 'polypeptide(L)'
;IETHHAEGEIPVHAIAKLGDGMPAFGIVAAVMGVVHTMESVGIPPAERRILIAHALVGTFLGILLAYGFVGPLATLLEQKLHESSKMFQCVKVTLLASLNGYAPALAVEFGRKVLFSTERPSFSELEEHIKASKSK
;
A
#
# COMPACT_ATOMS: atom_id res chain seq x y z
N ILE A 1 -18.41 -6.16 -3.63
CA ILE A 1 -17.33 -5.16 -3.84
C ILE A 1 -16.98 -4.47 -2.54
N GLU A 2 -17.97 -3.93 -1.81
CA GLU A 2 -17.72 -3.36 -0.48
C GLU A 2 -17.06 -4.36 0.48
N THR A 3 -17.54 -5.61 0.53
CA THR A 3 -16.90 -6.69 1.31
C THR A 3 -15.46 -6.98 0.86
N HIS A 4 -15.21 -7.11 -0.45
CA HIS A 4 -13.86 -7.32 -0.99
C HIS A 4 -12.90 -6.18 -0.63
N HIS A 5 -13.36 -4.94 -0.73
CA HIS A 5 -12.55 -3.78 -0.38
C HIS A 5 -12.29 -3.74 1.13
N ALA A 6 -13.33 -3.92 1.94
CA ALA A 6 -13.18 -3.96 3.41
C ALA A 6 -12.25 -5.09 3.87
N GLU A 7 -12.36 -6.29 3.30
CA GLU A 7 -11.48 -7.43 3.61
C GLU A 7 -10.03 -7.17 3.16
N GLY A 8 -9.85 -6.54 2.00
CA GLY A 8 -8.54 -6.17 1.48
C GLY A 8 -7.86 -5.05 2.26
N GLU A 9 -8.60 -4.15 2.89
CA GLU A 9 -8.07 -3.06 3.72
C GLU A 9 -7.49 -3.58 5.05
N ILE A 10 -8.00 -4.70 5.57
CA ILE A 10 -7.52 -5.29 6.85
C ILE A 10 -6.00 -5.50 6.85
N PRO A 11 -5.39 -6.22 5.89
CA PRO A 11 -3.94 -6.40 5.86
C PRO A 11 -3.17 -5.10 5.58
N VAL A 12 -3.72 -4.18 4.79
CA VAL A 12 -3.11 -2.86 4.52
C VAL A 12 -3.01 -2.06 5.81
N HIS A 13 -4.10 -1.97 6.56
CA HIS A 13 -4.14 -1.31 7.86
C HIS A 13 -3.23 -1.98 8.90
N ALA A 14 -3.08 -3.31 8.87
CA ALA A 14 -2.17 -4.00 9.76
C ALA A 14 -0.71 -3.58 9.52
N ILE A 15 -0.30 -3.45 8.24
CA ILE A 15 1.05 -3.00 7.87
C ILE A 15 1.24 -1.51 8.21
N ALA A 16 0.23 -0.68 7.96
CA ALA A 16 0.27 0.74 8.33
C ALA A 16 0.50 0.91 9.85
N LYS A 17 -0.28 0.20 10.68
CA LYS A 17 -0.11 0.19 12.14
C LYS A 17 1.25 -0.32 12.58
N LEU A 18 1.80 -1.32 11.89
CA LEU A 18 3.14 -1.81 12.15
C LEU A 18 4.17 -0.69 11.88
N GLY A 19 4.03 0.04 10.77
CA GLY A 19 4.86 1.20 10.45
C GLY A 19 4.80 2.28 11.53
N ASP A 20 3.60 2.62 12.01
CA ASP A 20 3.41 3.60 13.08
C ASP A 20 4.05 3.18 14.41
N GLY A 21 4.16 1.87 14.65
CA GLY A 21 4.79 1.31 15.85
C GLY A 21 6.32 1.22 15.79
N MET A 22 6.93 1.23 14.61
CA MET A 22 8.38 1.08 14.42
C MET A 22 9.24 2.13 15.18
N PRO A 23 8.86 3.43 15.25
CA PRO A 23 9.63 4.42 16.00
C PRO A 23 9.69 4.12 17.50
N ALA A 24 8.65 3.50 18.07
CA ALA A 24 8.61 3.13 19.48
C ALA A 24 9.70 2.09 19.82
N PHE A 25 9.96 1.13 18.94
CA PHE A 25 11.06 0.18 19.11
C PHE A 25 12.43 0.86 19.08
N GLY A 26 12.61 1.90 18.25
CA GLY A 26 13.83 2.70 18.24
C GLY A 26 14.06 3.44 19.55
N ILE A 27 12.99 3.97 20.17
CA ILE A 27 13.06 4.60 21.50
C ILE A 27 13.47 3.57 22.56
N VAL A 28 12.86 2.39 22.56
CA VAL A 28 13.22 1.30 23.49
C VAL A 28 14.69 0.91 23.33
N ALA A 29 15.19 0.81 22.09
CA ALA A 29 16.61 0.51 21.82
C ALA A 29 17.55 1.59 22.38
N ALA A 30 17.21 2.88 22.24
CA ALA A 30 18.00 3.95 22.84
C ALA A 30 17.99 3.91 24.36
N VAL A 31 16.83 3.67 24.99
CA VAL A 31 16.73 3.55 26.45
C VAL A 31 17.61 2.40 26.94
N MET A 32 17.57 1.24 26.28
CA MET A 32 18.44 0.10 26.62
C MET A 32 19.93 0.44 26.48
N GLY A 33 20.31 1.18 25.43
CA GLY A 33 21.69 1.62 25.24
C GLY A 33 22.18 2.61 26.31
N VAL A 34 21.30 3.52 26.76
CA VAL A 34 21.60 4.43 27.88
C VAL A 34 21.77 3.66 29.18
N VAL A 35 20.88 2.72 29.50
CA VAL A 35 20.98 1.86 30.69
C VAL A 35 22.30 1.11 30.71
N HIS A 36 22.69 0.49 29.59
CA HIS A 36 23.96 -0.23 29.47
C HIS A 36 25.19 0.68 29.61
N THR A 37 25.10 1.91 29.11
CA THR A 37 26.16 2.92 29.29
C THR A 37 26.31 3.32 30.77
N MET A 38 25.19 3.40 31.51
CA MET A 38 25.19 3.74 32.94
C MET A 38 25.68 2.58 33.83
N GLU A 39 25.47 1.33 33.42
CA GLU A 39 26.09 0.18 34.08
C GLU A 39 27.62 0.19 33.92
N SER A 40 28.09 0.67 32.76
CA SER A 40 29.50 0.64 32.37
C SER A 40 30.26 1.93 32.76
N VAL A 41 29.97 2.53 33.92
CA VAL A 41 30.62 3.79 34.35
C VAL A 41 32.12 3.63 34.65
N GLY A 42 32.59 2.41 34.86
CA GLY A 42 34.00 2.11 35.12
C GLY A 42 34.93 2.14 33.90
N ILE A 43 34.41 2.05 32.67
CA ILE A 43 35.26 2.02 31.45
C ILE A 43 35.70 3.42 31.01
N PRO A 44 36.86 3.51 30.31
CA PRO A 44 37.39 4.75 29.78
C PRO A 44 36.37 5.53 28.93
N PRO A 45 36.42 6.88 28.93
CA PRO A 45 35.46 7.71 28.18
C PRO A 45 35.42 7.42 26.67
N ALA A 46 36.52 6.92 26.09
CA ALA A 46 36.58 6.58 24.67
C ALA A 46 35.64 5.43 24.31
N GLU A 47 35.61 4.37 25.11
CA GLU A 47 34.76 3.19 24.89
C GLU A 47 33.30 3.49 25.23
N ARG A 48 33.06 4.31 26.27
CA ARG A 48 31.70 4.71 26.66
C ARG A 48 30.95 5.47 25.57
N ARG A 49 31.65 6.30 24.80
CA ARG A 49 31.05 7.06 23.68
C ARG A 49 30.54 6.14 22.56
N ILE A 50 31.17 4.97 22.38
CA ILE A 50 30.73 3.99 21.38
C ILE A 50 29.39 3.36 21.78
N LEU A 51 29.18 3.08 23.07
CA LEU A 51 27.91 2.56 23.59
C LEU A 51 26.75 3.55 23.36
N ILE A 52 27.00 4.84 23.56
CA ILE A 52 26.02 5.91 23.27
C ILE A 52 25.74 5.99 21.77
N ALA A 53 26.76 5.86 20.92
CA ALA A 53 26.57 5.86 19.47
C ALA A 53 25.65 4.71 19.02
N HIS A 54 25.80 3.50 19.56
CA HIS A 54 24.88 2.39 19.28
C HIS A 54 23.44 2.70 19.69
N ALA A 55 23.23 3.36 20.84
CA ALA A 55 21.91 3.78 21.30
C ALA A 55 21.23 4.74 20.30
N LEU A 56 21.99 5.69 19.74
CA LEU A 56 21.50 6.65 18.74
C LEU A 56 21.18 6.01 17.39
N VAL A 57 21.91 4.96 17.00
CA VAL A 57 21.59 4.20 15.77
C VAL A 57 20.24 3.48 15.90
N GLY A 58 19.87 3.05 17.11
CA GLY A 58 18.58 2.41 17.38
C GLY A 58 17.38 3.32 17.07
N THR A 59 17.41 4.58 17.52
CA THR A 59 16.33 5.55 17.22
C THR A 59 16.30 5.93 15.76
N PHE A 60 17.48 6.16 15.15
CA PHE A 60 17.58 6.43 13.73
C PHE A 60 16.97 5.31 12.89
N LEU A 61 17.32 4.05 13.19
CA LEU A 61 16.82 2.88 12.46
C LEU A 61 15.29 2.74 12.60
N GLY A 62 14.74 2.95 13.80
CA GLY A 62 13.29 2.89 14.02
C GLY A 62 12.51 3.89 13.16
N ILE A 63 12.98 5.14 13.09
CA ILE A 63 12.38 6.19 12.25
C ILE A 63 12.60 5.91 10.76
N LEU A 64 13.80 5.47 10.38
CA LEU A 64 14.14 5.15 9.00
C LEU A 64 13.25 4.03 8.44
N LEU A 65 13.04 2.96 9.20
CA LEU A 65 12.20 1.84 8.77
C LEU A 65 10.72 2.22 8.73
N ALA A 66 10.24 3.00 9.71
CA ALA A 66 8.87 3.48 9.75
C ALA A 66 8.52 4.30 8.50
N TYR A 67 9.22 5.41 8.29
CA TYR A 67 8.87 6.38 7.26
C TYR A 67 9.53 6.10 5.91
N GLY A 68 10.72 5.49 5.91
CA GLY A 68 11.47 5.21 4.69
C GLY A 68 11.07 3.93 3.98
N PHE A 69 10.42 2.99 4.69
CA PHE A 69 10.11 1.67 4.13
C PHE A 69 8.66 1.23 4.37
N VAL A 70 8.25 1.08 5.64
CA VAL A 70 6.96 0.46 5.96
C VAL A 70 5.78 1.35 5.58
N GLY A 71 5.85 2.65 5.86
CA GLY A 71 4.81 3.61 5.49
C GLY A 71 4.55 3.66 3.97
N PRO A 72 5.58 3.91 3.13
CA PRO A 72 5.43 3.88 1.67
C PRO A 72 4.91 2.54 1.13
N LEU A 73 5.33 1.42 1.73
CA LEU A 73 4.84 0.10 1.35
C LEU A 73 3.34 -0.07 1.64
N ALA A 74 2.86 0.40 2.80
CA ALA A 74 1.44 0.37 3.14
C ALA A 74 0.61 1.17 2.13
N THR A 75 1.04 2.37 1.77
CA THR A 75 0.37 3.20 0.75
C THR A 75 0.37 2.54 -0.63
N LEU A 76 1.46 1.86 -1.01
CA LEU A 76 1.50 1.12 -2.28
C LEU A 76 0.48 -0.02 -2.31
N LEU A 77 0.32 -0.74 -1.20
CA LEU A 77 -0.66 -1.83 -1.08
C LEU A 77 -2.10 -1.31 -1.16
N GLU A 78 -2.38 -0.16 -0.53
CA GLU A 78 -3.68 0.52 -0.63
C GLU A 78 -4.00 0.89 -2.09
N GLN A 79 -3.04 1.48 -2.80
CA GLN A 79 -3.19 1.81 -4.22
C GLN A 79 -3.49 0.57 -5.07
N LYS A 80 -2.78 -0.54 -4.81
CA LYS A 80 -2.99 -1.80 -5.53
C LYS A 80 -4.35 -2.43 -5.23
N LEU A 81 -4.84 -2.33 -3.99
CA LEU A 81 -6.18 -2.79 -3.64
C LEU A 81 -7.27 -1.96 -4.34
N HIS A 82 -7.08 -0.64 -4.42
CA HIS A 82 -7.99 0.25 -5.15
C HIS A 82 -8.02 -0.05 -6.66
N GLU A 83 -6.86 -0.32 -7.26
CA GLU A 83 -6.73 -0.73 -8.66
C GLU A 83 -7.49 -2.03 -8.92
N SER A 84 -7.30 -3.06 -8.08
CA SER A 84 -8.05 -4.32 -8.19
C SER A 84 -9.57 -4.12 -8.03
N SER A 85 -9.99 -3.26 -7.11
CA SER A 85 -11.41 -2.95 -6.90
C SER A 85 -12.07 -2.29 -8.12
N LYS A 86 -11.31 -1.56 -8.95
CA LYS A 86 -11.83 -0.93 -10.17
C LYS A 86 -12.29 -1.93 -11.23
N MET A 87 -11.62 -3.08 -11.35
CA MET A 87 -12.08 -4.14 -12.27
C MET A 87 -13.48 -4.62 -11.90
N PHE A 88 -13.74 -4.87 -10.62
CA PHE A 88 -15.06 -5.29 -10.16
C PHE A 88 -16.12 -4.21 -10.38
N GLN A 89 -15.78 -2.93 -10.21
CA GLN A 89 -16.69 -1.82 -10.50
C GLN A 89 -17.01 -1.71 -11.99
N CYS A 90 -16.02 -1.91 -12.86
CA CYS A 90 -16.22 -1.95 -14.31
C CYS A 90 -17.24 -3.04 -14.70
N VAL A 91 -17.06 -4.26 -14.19
CA VAL A 91 -17.99 -5.39 -14.42
C VAL A 91 -19.39 -5.06 -13.90
N LYS A 92 -19.50 -4.55 -12.66
CA LYS A 92 -20.79 -4.15 -12.06
C LYS A 92 -21.53 -3.13 -12.91
N VAL A 93 -20.86 -2.07 -13.35
CA VAL A 93 -21.47 -1.00 -14.16
C VAL A 93 -21.89 -1.52 -15.54
N THR A 94 -21.07 -2.38 -16.15
CA THR A 94 -21.39 -2.99 -17.45
C THR A 94 -22.62 -3.88 -17.36
N LEU A 95 -22.71 -4.73 -16.33
CA LEU A 95 -23.87 -5.59 -16.09
C LEU A 95 -25.13 -4.78 -15.77
N LEU A 96 -25.02 -3.74 -14.94
CA LEU A 96 -26.14 -2.85 -14.65
C LEU A 96 -26.64 -2.13 -15.89
N ALA A 97 -25.75 -1.65 -16.76
CA ALA A 97 -26.15 -1.04 -18.03
C ALA A 97 -26.87 -2.05 -18.94
N SER A 98 -26.38 -3.29 -19.01
CA SER A 98 -27.04 -4.35 -19.78
C SER A 98 -28.43 -4.69 -19.23
N LEU A 99 -28.60 -4.74 -17.91
CA LEU A 99 -29.88 -5.03 -17.26
C LEU A 99 -30.91 -3.92 -17.45
N ASN A 100 -30.47 -2.67 -17.59
CA ASN A 100 -31.34 -1.52 -17.88
C ASN A 100 -31.75 -1.43 -19.36
N GLY A 101 -31.42 -2.43 -20.19
CA GLY A 101 -31.83 -2.50 -21.58
C GLY A 101 -31.01 -1.64 -22.55
N TYR A 102 -29.84 -1.13 -22.13
CA TYR A 102 -28.93 -0.45 -23.05
C TYR A 102 -28.32 -1.47 -24.04
N ALA A 103 -28.07 -1.01 -25.27
CA ALA A 103 -27.39 -1.83 -26.28
C ALA A 103 -26.00 -2.30 -25.77
N PRO A 104 -25.56 -3.52 -26.08
CA PRO A 104 -24.29 -4.07 -25.56
C PRO A 104 -23.08 -3.18 -25.79
N ALA A 105 -23.01 -2.50 -26.94
CA ALA A 105 -21.92 -1.56 -27.24
C ALA A 105 -21.88 -0.36 -26.28
N LEU A 106 -23.06 0.15 -25.89
CA LEU A 106 -23.18 1.27 -24.97
C LEU A 106 -22.95 0.83 -23.51
N ALA A 107 -23.38 -0.39 -23.15
CA ALA A 107 -23.11 -0.96 -21.83
C ALA A 107 -21.60 -1.11 -21.57
N VAL A 108 -20.84 -1.55 -22.59
CA VAL A 108 -19.37 -1.65 -22.53
C VAL A 108 -18.71 -0.28 -22.40
N GLU A 109 -19.24 0.76 -23.05
CA GLU A 109 -18.75 2.14 -22.89
C GLU A 109 -18.92 2.68 -21.46
N PHE A 110 -20.03 2.34 -20.80
CA PHE A 110 -20.21 2.71 -19.39
C PHE A 110 -19.17 2.04 -18.49
N GLY A 111 -18.84 0.77 -18.74
CA GLY A 111 -17.74 0.07 -18.06
C GLY A 111 -16.37 0.72 -18.31
N ARG A 112 -16.05 1.05 -19.57
CA ARG A 112 -14.79 1.69 -19.96
C ARG A 112 -14.54 3.00 -19.22
N LYS A 113 -15.59 3.79 -18.98
CA LYS A 113 -15.51 5.07 -18.25
C LYS A 113 -15.23 4.91 -16.74
N VAL A 114 -15.36 3.71 -16.18
CA VAL A 114 -15.05 3.44 -14.76
C VAL A 114 -13.55 3.27 -14.52
N LEU A 115 -12.82 2.79 -15.53
CA LEU A 115 -11.37 2.56 -15.49
C LEU A 115 -10.59 3.89 -15.38
N PHE A 116 -9.40 3.82 -14.79
CA PHE A 116 -8.46 4.95 -14.74
C PHE A 116 -7.99 5.34 -16.14
N SER A 117 -7.64 6.61 -16.33
CA SER A 117 -7.23 7.14 -17.64
C SER A 117 -6.01 6.43 -18.23
N THR A 118 -5.11 5.91 -17.38
CA THR A 118 -3.91 5.18 -17.77
C THR A 118 -4.19 3.79 -18.34
N GLU A 119 -5.23 3.12 -17.84
CA GLU A 119 -5.60 1.76 -18.23
C GLU A 119 -6.84 1.70 -19.11
N ARG A 120 -7.44 2.87 -19.40
CA ARG A 120 -8.65 2.97 -20.21
C ARG A 120 -8.26 2.81 -21.69
N PRO A 121 -8.70 1.74 -22.38
CA PRO A 121 -8.49 1.62 -23.81
C PRO A 121 -9.24 2.72 -24.57
N SER A 122 -8.73 3.07 -25.75
CA SER A 122 -9.48 3.92 -26.67
C SER A 122 -10.73 3.21 -27.17
N PHE A 123 -11.70 3.98 -27.69
CA PHE A 123 -12.93 3.42 -28.26
C PHE A 123 -12.60 2.46 -29.42
N SER A 124 -11.67 2.87 -30.29
CA SER A 124 -11.27 2.11 -31.47
C SER A 124 -10.60 0.78 -31.10
N GLU A 125 -9.67 0.78 -30.13
CA GLU A 125 -9.00 -0.45 -29.68
C GLU A 125 -9.99 -1.45 -29.07
N LEU A 126 -10.96 -0.95 -28.30
CA LEU A 126 -11.98 -1.80 -27.68
C LEU A 126 -12.91 -2.42 -28.72
N GLU A 127 -13.33 -1.64 -29.72
CA GLU A 127 -14.19 -2.13 -30.80
C GLU A 127 -13.47 -3.18 -31.66
N GLU A 128 -12.19 -2.96 -31.96
CA GLU A 128 -11.35 -3.90 -32.70
C GLU A 128 -11.17 -5.21 -31.94
N HIS A 129 -10.91 -5.15 -30.63
CA HIS A 129 -10.84 -6.34 -29.76
C HIS A 129 -12.15 -7.13 -29.73
N ILE A 130 -13.30 -6.46 -29.67
CA ILE A 130 -14.62 -7.11 -29.67
C ILE A 130 -14.90 -7.80 -31.01
N LYS A 131 -14.55 -7.15 -32.13
CA LYS A 131 -14.72 -7.72 -33.48
C LYS A 131 -13.82 -8.92 -33.71
N ALA A 132 -12.56 -8.85 -33.28
CA ALA A 132 -11.62 -9.96 -33.38
C ALA A 132 -12.06 -11.18 -32.55
N SER A 133 -12.66 -10.95 -31.37
CA SER A 133 -13.20 -12.01 -30.51
C SER A 133 -14.41 -12.74 -31.11
N LYS A 134 -15.27 -12.04 -31.88
CA LYS A 134 -16.41 -12.65 -32.58
C LYS A 134 -16.03 -13.52 -33.79
N SER A 135 -14.80 -13.41 -34.28
CA SER A 135 -14.31 -14.14 -35.46
C SER A 135 -13.61 -15.46 -35.11
N LYS A 136 -13.50 -15.81 -33.82
CA LYS A 136 -13.06 -17.10 -33.30
C LYS A 136 -14.24 -17.86 -32.71
#